data_AF-A0A6N6SUU7-F1
#
_entry.id   AF-A0A6N6SUU7-F1
#
_cell.length_a   1.000
_cell.length_b   1.000
_cell.length_c   1.000
_cell.angle_alpha   90.00
_cell.angle_beta   90.00
_cell.angle_gamma   90.00
#
_symmetry.space_group_name_H-M   'P 1'
#
loop_
_entity.id
_entity.type
_entity.pdbx_description
1 polymer ?
#
loop_
_entity_poly.entity_id
_entity_poly.type
_entity_poly.pdbx_seq_one_letter_code
_entity_poly.pdbx_strand_id
1 'polypeptide(L)' 'MSTVRETFGLACPKCGRDEELEVWAFTGVLLTPDGTVEAKDSVHEWSESHHCECRACGFQAQVDAFTVDETRKAEVRS' A
#
# COMPACT_ATOMS: atom_id res chain seq x y z
N MET A 1 15.17 -4.51 -11.91
CA MET A 1 14.21 -4.45 -10.80
C MET A 1 12.89 -4.02 -11.40
N SER A 2 11.80 -4.71 -11.06
CA SER A 2 10.48 -4.27 -11.49
C SER A 2 10.03 -3.07 -10.68
N THR A 3 9.31 -2.12 -11.29
CA THR A 3 8.78 -0.95 -10.56
C THR A 3 7.49 -1.29 -9.81
N VAL A 4 7.08 -0.43 -8.88
CA VAL A 4 5.78 -0.56 -8.20
C VAL A 4 4.63 -0.56 -9.21
N ARG A 5 4.75 0.18 -10.31
CA ARG A 5 3.77 0.17 -11.40
C ARG A 5 3.68 -1.18 -12.08
N GLU A 6 4.81 -1.78 -12.42
CA GLU A 6 4.83 -3.07 -13.14
C GLU A 6 4.25 -4.20 -12.28
N THR A 7 4.55 -4.21 -10.98
CA THR A 7 4.07 -5.25 -10.07
C THR A 7 2.66 -4.97 -9.56
N PHE A 8 2.39 -3.76 -9.06
CA PHE A 8 1.17 -3.42 -8.32
C PHE A 8 0.23 -2.48 -9.06
N GLY A 9 0.63 -1.93 -10.22
CA GLY A 9 -0.24 -1.02 -10.98
C GLY A 9 -0.43 0.32 -10.28
N LEU A 10 0.54 0.73 -9.43
CA LEU A 10 0.51 1.99 -8.70
C LEU A 10 1.65 2.92 -9.15
N ALA A 11 1.38 4.22 -9.23
CA ALA A 11 2.39 5.26 -9.41
C ALA A 11 1.92 6.57 -8.78
N CYS A 12 2.86 7.46 -8.43
CA CYS A 12 2.48 8.77 -7.90
C CYS A 12 1.73 9.59 -8.97
N PRO A 13 0.49 10.05 -8.70
CA PRO A 13 -0.27 10.84 -9.67
C PRO A 13 0.31 12.26 -9.86
N LYS A 14 1.11 12.74 -8.91
CA LYS A 14 1.69 14.09 -8.93
C LYS A 14 3.00 14.17 -9.70
N CYS A 15 3.92 13.23 -9.48
CA CYS A 15 5.26 13.26 -10.09
C CYS A 15 5.55 12.09 -11.04
N GLY A 16 4.63 11.14 -11.18
CA GLY A 16 4.72 10.00 -12.08
C GLY A 16 5.68 8.88 -11.63
N ARG A 17 6.46 9.09 -10.55
CA ARG A 17 7.42 8.10 -10.05
C ARG A 17 6.73 6.91 -9.39
N ASP A 18 7.36 5.75 -9.57
CA ASP A 18 6.86 4.44 -9.19
C ASP A 18 7.99 3.53 -8.66
N GLU A 19 9.10 4.13 -8.23
CA GLU A 19 10.24 3.41 -7.65
C GLU A 19 9.95 3.00 -6.20
N GLU A 20 9.39 3.92 -5.41
CA GLU A 20 9.10 3.74 -3.98
C GLU A 20 7.81 4.48 -3.59
N LEU A 21 6.82 3.73 -3.11
CA LEU A 21 5.60 4.23 -2.47
C LEU A 21 5.51 3.64 -1.07
N GLU A 22 5.22 4.47 -0.07
CA GLU A 22 5.00 4.04 1.31
C GLU A 22 3.51 3.82 1.54
N VAL A 23 3.12 2.63 2.01
CA VAL A 23 1.72 2.28 2.30
C VAL A 23 1.59 1.92 3.77
N TRP A 24 0.63 2.53 4.44
CA TRP A 24 0.32 2.23 5.84
C TRP A 24 -0.67 1.08 5.88
N ALA A 25 -0.17 -0.11 6.18
CA ALA A 25 -0.96 -1.33 6.31
C ALA A 25 -1.38 -1.57 7.77
N PHE A 26 -2.47 -2.30 7.97
CA PHE A 26 -2.74 -2.91 9.27
C PHE A 26 -2.03 -4.26 9.35
N THR A 27 -1.50 -4.57 10.52
CA THR A 27 -0.90 -5.88 10.80
C THR A 27 -1.48 -6.43 12.09
N GLY A 28 -1.80 -7.73 12.09
CA GLY A 28 -2.29 -8.43 13.27
C GLY A 28 -1.14 -8.73 14.21
N VAL A 29 -1.19 -8.20 15.43
CA VAL A 29 -0.20 -8.53 16.47
C VAL A 29 -0.85 -9.26 17.63
N LEU A 30 -0.12 -10.19 18.24
CA LEU A 30 -0.49 -10.79 19.51
C LEU A 30 -0.09 -9.84 20.63
N LEU A 31 -1.06 -9.38 21.40
CA LEU A 31 -0.83 -8.60 22.61
C LEU A 31 -0.61 -9.52 23.80
N THR A 32 0.54 -9.39 24.47
CA THR A 32 0.91 -10.10 25.70
C THR A 32 1.17 -9.09 26.83
N PRO A 33 1.27 -9.53 28.10
CA PRO A 33 1.64 -8.64 29.21
C PRO A 33 3.01 -7.94 29.03
N ASP A 34 3.90 -8.49 28.21
CA ASP A 34 5.25 -7.96 27.98
C ASP A 34 5.34 -7.09 26.71
N GLY A 35 4.24 -6.89 25.98
CA GLY A 35 4.16 -6.07 24.78
C GLY A 35 3.45 -6.75 23.62
N THR A 36 3.86 -6.43 22.39
CA THR A 36 3.28 -7.01 21.17
C THR A 36 4.30 -7.87 20.46
N VAL A 37 3.88 -9.06 20.03
CA VAL A 37 4.66 -9.92 19.12
C VAL A 37 3.87 -10.16 17.84
N GLU A 38 4.57 -10.47 16.76
CA GLU A 38 3.92 -10.82 15.49
C GLU A 38 3.04 -12.07 15.70
N ALA A 39 1.77 -11.99 15.28
CA ALA A 39 0.91 -13.16 15.33
C ALA A 39 1.40 -14.20 14.31
N LYS A 40 1.32 -15.49 14.64
CA LYS A 40 1.80 -16.58 13.78
C LYS A 40 1.22 -16.56 12.36
N ASP A 41 0.00 -16.03 12.24
CA ASP A 41 -0.73 -15.87 10.98
C ASP A 41 -0.95 -14.38 10.65
N SER A 42 -0.04 -13.50 11.10
CA SER A 42 -0.13 -12.09 10.74
C SER A 42 0.07 -11.93 9.23
N VAL A 43 -0.85 -11.20 8.63
CA VAL A 43 -0.79 -10.81 7.23
C VAL A 43 -0.61 -9.31 7.15
N HIS A 44 0.35 -8.88 6.33
CA HIS A 44 0.55 -7.47 5.99
C HIS A 44 -0.45 -7.12 4.88
N GLU A 45 -1.69 -6.87 5.28
CA GLU A 45 -2.77 -6.52 4.37
C GLU A 45 -2.90 -5.00 4.23
N TRP A 46 -2.97 -4.55 2.98
CA TRP A 46 -3.33 -3.20 2.63
C TRP A 46 -4.35 -3.24 1.50
N SER A 47 -5.10 -2.15 1.37
CA SER A 47 -6.18 -2.01 0.39
C SER A 47 -6.23 -0.59 -0.14
N GLU A 48 -7.09 -0.37 -1.14
CA GLU A 48 -7.32 0.92 -1.79
C GLU A 48 -7.61 2.08 -0.81
N SER A 49 -8.23 1.81 0.34
CA SER A 49 -8.61 2.83 1.32
C SER A 49 -7.48 3.22 2.29
N HIS A 50 -6.37 2.48 2.28
CA HIS A 50 -5.23 2.75 3.16
C HIS A 50 -4.45 3.97 2.69
N HIS A 51 -3.74 4.61 3.63
CA HIS A 51 -2.91 5.75 3.34
C HIS A 51 -1.69 5.36 2.50
N CYS A 52 -1.31 6.22 1.56
CA CYS A 52 -0.16 6.06 0.69
C CYS A 52 0.58 7.39 0.50
N GLU A 53 1.91 7.34 0.51
CA GLU A 53 2.80 8.48 0.32
C GLU A 53 3.84 8.20 -0.78
N CYS A 54 4.01 9.18 -1.67
CA CYS A 54 5.15 9.21 -2.57
C CYS A 54 6.38 9.78 -1.86
N ARG A 55 7.39 8.93 -1.60
CA ARG A 55 8.66 9.33 -0.97
C ARG A 55 9.45 10.38 -1.75
N ALA A 56 9.23 10.47 -3.06
CA ALA A 56 9.97 11.40 -3.91
C ALA A 56 9.42 12.84 -3.92
N CYS A 57 8.10 13.04 -3.74
CA CYS A 57 7.49 14.37 -3.83
C CYS A 57 6.58 14.73 -2.64
N GLY A 58 6.43 13.83 -1.67
CA GLY A 58 5.59 13.99 -0.49
C GLY A 58 4.09 14.05 -0.79
N PHE A 59 3.64 13.65 -1.98
CA PHE A 59 2.21 13.54 -2.25
C PHE A 59 1.62 12.42 -1.41
N GLN A 60 0.52 12.73 -0.73
CA GLN A 60 -0.17 11.82 0.17
C GLN A 60 -1.64 11.73 -0.23
N ALA A 61 -2.17 10.50 -0.30
CA ALA A 61 -3.58 10.22 -0.55
C ALA A 61 -3.92 8.79 -0.07
N GLN A 62 -5.09 8.28 -0.44
CA GLN A 62 -5.38 6.85 -0.33
C GLN A 62 -4.71 6.10 -1.49
N VAL A 63 -4.48 4.79 -1.33
CA VAL A 63 -3.86 3.93 -2.35
C VAL A 63 -4.60 4.01 -3.69
N ASP A 64 -5.93 4.14 -3.68
CA ASP A 64 -6.76 4.25 -4.89
C ASP A 64 -6.36 5.39 -5.84
N ALA A 65 -5.86 6.50 -5.28
CA ALA A 65 -5.42 7.68 -6.01
C ALA A 65 -4.08 7.46 -6.72
N PHE A 66 -3.35 6.39 -6.37
CA PHE A 66 -2.11 5.98 -7.00
C PHE A 66 -2.32 4.90 -8.07
N THR A 67 -3.52 4.30 -8.15
CA THR A 67 -3.83 3.26 -9.13
C THR A 67 -3.82 3.83 -10.55
N VAL A 68 -2.93 3.31 -11.41
CA VAL A 68 -2.81 3.73 -12.81
C VAL A 68 -3.66 2.89 -13.78
N ASP A 69 -4.16 1.75 -13.34
CA ASP A 69 -4.95 0.83 -14.16
C ASP A 69 -6.38 0.70 -13.62
N GLU A 70 -7.35 1.28 -14.33
CA GLU A 70 -8.79 1.22 -13.97
C GLU A 70 -9.34 -0.22 -13.98
N THR A 71 -8.65 -1.17 -14.63
CA THR A 71 -9.07 -2.58 -14.68
C THR A 71 -8.82 -3.31 -13.36
N ARG A 72 -7.82 -2.89 -12.55
CA ARG A 72 -7.54 -3.47 -11.21
C ARG A 72 -8.45 -2.92 -10.10
N LYS A 73 -9.12 -1.79 -10.31
CA LYS A 73 -10.10 -1.23 -9.36
C LYS A 73 -11.34 -2.12 -9.16
N ALA A 74 -11.60 -3.05 -10.09
CA ALA A 74 -12.78 -3.91 -10.07
C ALA A 74 -12.58 -5.22 -9.31
N GLU A 75 -11.37 -5.80 -9.30
CA GLU A 75 -11.09 -7.12 -8.71
C GLU A 75 -10.90 -7.09 -7.18
N VAL A 76 -10.55 -5.93 -6.62
CA VAL A 76 -10.41 -5.75 -5.16
C VAL A 76 -11.77 -5.52 -4.48
N ARG A 77 -12.83 -5.22 -5.26
CA ARG A 77 -14.20 -4.95 -4.77
C ARG A 77 -15.12 -6.17 -4.82
N SER A 78 -14.66 -7.31 -5.32
CA SER A 78 -15.43 -8.56 -5.49
C SER A 78 -15.11 -9.61 -4.44
#